data_AF-A0A7J9NCZ2-F1
#
_entry.id   AF-A0A7J9NCZ2-F1
#
_cell.length_a   1.000
_cell.length_b   1.000
_cell.length_c   1.000
_cell.angle_alpha   90.00
_cell.angle_beta   90.00
_cell.angle_gamma   90.00
#
_symmetry.space_group_name_H-M   'P 1'
#
loop_
_entity.id
_entity.type
_entity.pdbx_description
1 polymer ?
#
loop_
_entity_poly.entity_id
_entity_poly.type
_entity_poly.pdbx_seq_one_letter_code
_entity_poly.pdbx_strand_id
1 'polypeptide(L)'
;MKLEKALAQFWNSAYSYFTFGEVDMVPTVEEYTALLRCLRIQMDKVYSRAANVLTFTKKLAKIIGMSEQWVTARIKQKGENKCIPWKSLRGQILAHPDTKKKVDVFTLSIYGLIIFPKALGHIDEAVTDLLDQLDRRVTPVPVILAETFRSLSACRRMGEGRFIGCA
;
A
#
# COMPACT_ATOMS: atom_id res chain seq x y z
N MET A 1 1.92 9.16 -14.15
CA MET A 1 3.26 9.23 -14.78
C MET A 1 3.87 10.64 -14.92
N LYS A 2 3.15 11.74 -15.24
CA LYS A 2 3.76 13.09 -15.27
C LYS A 2 4.06 13.66 -13.87
N LEU A 3 3.14 13.46 -12.91
CA LEU A 3 3.26 14.01 -11.55
C LEU A 3 4.31 13.32 -10.69
N GLU A 4 4.39 11.98 -10.72
CA GLU A 4 5.35 11.21 -9.92
C GLU A 4 6.80 11.54 -10.29
N LYS A 5 7.07 11.72 -11.59
CA LYS A 5 8.38 12.16 -12.09
C LYS A 5 8.72 13.57 -11.65
N ALA A 6 7.75 14.49 -11.65
CA ALA A 6 7.95 15.85 -11.17
C ALA A 6 8.29 15.88 -9.67
N LEU A 7 7.56 15.13 -8.84
CA LEU A 7 7.85 15.05 -7.40
C LEU A 7 9.24 14.44 -7.13
N ALA A 8 9.61 13.39 -7.85
CA ALA A 8 10.90 12.74 -7.67
C ALA A 8 12.11 13.66 -7.99
N GLN A 9 11.93 14.69 -8.84
CA GLN A 9 12.98 15.66 -9.14
C GLN A 9 13.35 16.52 -7.93
N PHE A 10 12.37 16.85 -7.10
CA PHE A 10 12.58 17.66 -5.90
C PHE A 10 12.94 16.79 -4.67
N TRP A 11 12.74 15.46 -4.74
CA TRP A 11 12.94 14.55 -3.60
C TRP A 11 14.40 14.26 -3.28
N ASN A 12 14.98 14.77 -2.20
CA ASN A 12 16.31 14.40 -1.71
C ASN A 12 16.31 13.04 -1.00
N SER A 13 16.83 11.99 -1.66
CA SER A 13 16.86 10.63 -1.10
C SER A 13 17.87 10.42 0.03
N ALA A 14 18.86 11.31 0.19
CA ALA A 14 19.85 11.17 1.27
C ALA A 14 19.26 11.59 2.63
N TYR A 15 18.37 12.59 2.60
CA TYR A 15 17.80 13.19 3.81
C TYR A 15 16.27 13.08 3.93
N SER A 16 15.60 12.50 2.94
CA SER A 16 14.15 12.23 2.91
C SER A 16 13.25 13.46 3.01
N TYR A 17 13.57 14.53 2.25
CA TYR A 17 12.75 15.73 2.11
C TYR A 17 12.68 16.21 0.66
N PHE A 18 11.73 17.08 0.34
CA PHE A 18 11.70 17.80 -0.93
C PHE A 18 12.43 19.13 -0.82
N THR A 19 13.18 19.53 -1.85
CA THR A 19 13.84 20.84 -1.94
C THR A 19 13.21 21.66 -3.06
N PHE A 20 12.69 22.84 -2.74
CA PHE A 20 12.13 23.80 -3.68
C PHE A 20 12.89 25.13 -3.57
N GLY A 21 13.95 25.28 -4.37
CA GLY A 21 14.85 26.44 -4.24
C GLY A 21 15.59 26.39 -2.91
N GLU A 22 15.36 27.39 -2.06
CA GLU A 22 15.96 27.51 -0.72
C GLU A 22 15.07 26.92 0.40
N VAL A 23 13.94 26.32 0.04
CA VAL A 23 12.97 25.78 1.01
C VAL A 23 13.00 24.25 0.98
N ASP A 24 13.27 23.64 2.13
CA ASP A 24 13.11 22.20 2.34
C ASP A 24 11.75 21.89 2.98
N MET A 25 11.10 20.84 2.48
CA MET A 25 9.78 20.38 2.95
C MET A 25 9.84 18.88 3.24
N VAL A 26 9.64 18.53 4.52
CA VAL A 26 9.59 17.14 4.99
C VAL A 26 8.12 16.76 5.16
N PRO A 27 7.60 15.75 4.43
CA PRO A 27 6.24 15.30 4.67
C PRO A 27 6.13 14.65 6.05
N THR A 28 5.18 15.12 6.86
CA THR A 28 5.00 14.66 8.25
C THR A 28 3.82 13.71 8.43
N VAL A 29 3.79 13.02 9.58
CA VAL A 29 2.67 12.15 9.97
C VAL A 29 1.39 12.98 10.13
N GLU A 30 1.50 14.19 10.67
CA GLU A 30 0.40 15.12 10.90
C GLU A 30 -0.21 15.58 9.58
N GLU A 31 0.62 15.96 8.61
CA GLU A 31 0.18 16.35 7.26
C GLU A 31 -0.52 15.21 6.55
N TYR A 32 0.06 14.00 6.54
CA TYR A 32 -0.59 12.84 5.94
C TYR A 32 -1.89 12.45 6.66
N THR A 33 -1.94 12.62 7.99
CA THR A 33 -3.16 12.39 8.77
C THR A 33 -4.27 13.34 8.34
N ALA A 34 -3.95 14.62 8.17
CA ALA A 34 -4.89 15.63 7.68
C ALA A 34 -5.34 15.35 6.24
N LEU A 35 -4.39 15.05 5.33
CA LEU A 35 -4.66 14.75 3.93
C LEU A 35 -5.54 13.51 3.75
N LEU A 36 -5.22 12.42 4.46
CA LEU A 36 -5.97 11.16 4.41
C LEU A 36 -7.25 11.20 5.25
N ARG A 37 -7.54 12.32 5.92
CA ARG A 37 -8.68 12.51 6.83
C ARG A 37 -8.79 11.39 7.87
N CYS A 38 -7.66 10.89 8.36
CA CYS A 38 -7.56 9.77 9.30
C CYS A 38 -7.80 10.18 10.77
N LEU A 39 -8.61 11.22 11.02
CA LEU A 39 -8.85 11.86 12.33
C LEU A 39 -9.46 10.95 13.41
N ARG A 40 -9.75 9.68 13.11
CA ARG A 40 -10.47 8.73 13.98
C ARG A 40 -9.68 7.49 14.36
N ILE A 41 -8.40 7.42 14.00
CA ILE A 41 -7.55 6.26 14.26
C ILE A 41 -6.62 6.57 15.44
N GLN A 42 -6.56 5.64 16.40
CA GLN A 42 -5.78 5.79 17.63
C GLN A 42 -4.28 5.98 17.30
N MET A 43 -3.75 7.19 17.50
CA MET A 43 -2.33 7.52 17.22
C MET A 43 -1.35 6.77 18.15
N ASP A 44 -1.83 6.28 19.30
CA ASP A 44 -1.04 5.54 20.28
C ASP A 44 -0.70 4.11 19.84
N LYS A 45 -1.32 3.61 18.76
CA LYS A 45 -1.01 2.30 18.18
C LYS A 45 -0.18 2.44 16.91
N VAL A 46 1.11 2.17 17.06
CA VAL A 46 2.04 2.06 15.94
C VAL A 46 1.81 0.72 15.22
N TYR A 47 1.81 0.75 13.88
CA TYR A 47 1.83 -0.47 13.07
C TYR A 47 3.01 -1.36 13.49
N SER A 48 2.71 -2.57 13.95
CA SER A 48 3.73 -3.56 14.32
C SER A 48 3.50 -4.84 13.54
N ARG A 49 4.44 -5.22 12.67
CA ARG A 49 4.31 -6.45 11.86
C ARG A 49 4.31 -7.72 12.73
N ALA A 50 4.80 -7.64 13.97
CA ALA A 50 4.99 -8.78 14.85
C ALA A 50 3.69 -9.19 15.57
N ALA A 51 3.44 -10.51 15.58
CA ALA A 51 2.32 -11.22 16.21
C ALA A 51 0.96 -11.18 15.49
N ASN A 52 0.95 -11.38 14.17
CA ASN A 52 -0.30 -11.62 13.47
C ASN A 52 -0.66 -13.12 13.51
N VAL A 53 -1.62 -13.49 14.37
CA VAL A 53 -2.00 -14.88 14.73
C VAL A 53 -2.53 -15.69 13.55
N LEU A 54 -3.11 -15.04 12.53
CA LEU A 54 -3.70 -15.69 11.37
C LEU A 54 -2.68 -15.85 10.22
N THR A 55 -2.76 -16.94 9.48
CA THR A 55 -1.98 -17.14 8.25
C THR A 55 -2.48 -16.24 7.12
N PHE A 56 -1.65 -15.99 6.09
CA PHE A 56 -2.06 -15.26 4.88
C PHE A 56 -3.41 -15.75 4.33
N THR A 57 -3.57 -17.07 4.16
CA THR A 57 -4.80 -17.69 3.66
C THR A 57 -6.00 -17.34 4.54
N LYS A 58 -5.87 -17.43 5.86
CA LYS A 58 -6.94 -17.14 6.82
C LYS A 58 -7.36 -15.68 6.79
N LYS A 59 -6.39 -14.76 6.78
CA LYS A 59 -6.66 -13.31 6.68
C LYS A 59 -7.38 -12.99 5.39
N LEU A 60 -6.87 -13.51 4.28
CA LEU A 60 -7.43 -13.24 2.97
C LEU A 60 -8.84 -13.82 2.85
N ALA A 61 -9.08 -15.06 3.30
CA ALA A 61 -10.40 -15.68 3.39
C ALA A 61 -11.39 -14.82 4.19
N LYS A 62 -10.98 -14.35 5.37
CA LYS A 62 -11.76 -13.43 6.21
C LYS A 62 -12.08 -12.13 5.48
N ILE A 63 -11.11 -11.49 4.83
CA ILE A 63 -11.28 -10.22 4.12
C ILE A 63 -12.26 -10.39 2.95
N ILE A 64 -12.06 -11.40 2.10
CA ILE A 64 -12.81 -11.57 0.86
C ILE A 64 -14.13 -12.34 1.01
N GLY A 65 -14.38 -12.96 2.17
CA GLY A 65 -15.58 -13.74 2.43
C GLY A 65 -15.63 -15.11 1.74
N MET A 66 -14.47 -15.68 1.38
CA MET A 66 -14.37 -16.97 0.68
C MET A 66 -13.73 -18.04 1.57
N SER A 67 -13.85 -19.31 1.19
CA SER A 67 -13.21 -20.40 1.93
C SER A 67 -11.67 -20.37 1.81
N GLU A 68 -10.99 -20.86 2.85
CA GLU A 68 -9.52 -21.00 2.82
C GLU A 68 -9.03 -21.87 1.66
N GLN A 69 -9.81 -22.90 1.28
CA GLN A 69 -9.52 -23.76 0.14
C GLN A 69 -9.56 -22.97 -1.18
N TRP A 70 -10.59 -22.13 -1.36
CA TRP A 70 -10.72 -21.28 -2.55
C TRP A 70 -9.53 -20.33 -2.68
N VAL A 71 -9.09 -19.76 -1.55
CA VAL A 71 -7.93 -18.87 -1.47
C VAL A 71 -6.64 -19.62 -1.77
N THR A 72 -6.40 -20.74 -1.08
CA THR A 72 -5.17 -21.54 -1.22
C THR A 72 -4.95 -21.98 -2.65
N ALA A 73 -6.01 -22.39 -3.36
CA ALA A 73 -5.94 -22.78 -4.77
C ALA A 73 -5.51 -21.65 -5.72
N ARG A 74 -5.54 -20.38 -5.26
CA ARG A 74 -5.27 -19.18 -6.07
C ARG A 74 -4.03 -18.41 -5.64
N ILE A 75 -3.48 -18.71 -4.47
CA ILE A 75 -2.21 -18.15 -4.02
C ILE A 75 -1.09 -18.68 -4.91
N LYS A 76 -0.17 -17.79 -5.30
CA LYS A 76 1.04 -18.09 -6.06
C LYS A 76 2.25 -17.52 -5.34
N GLN A 77 3.37 -18.22 -5.47
CA GLN A 77 4.67 -17.66 -5.07
C GLN A 77 5.14 -16.66 -6.12
N LYS A 78 5.51 -15.44 -5.70
CA LYS A 78 6.09 -14.39 -6.56
C LYS A 78 7.31 -13.81 -5.86
N GLY A 79 8.50 -14.23 -6.32
CA GLY A 79 9.74 -13.98 -5.62
C GLY A 79 9.69 -14.60 -4.22
N GLU A 80 10.02 -13.83 -3.20
CA GLU A 80 10.01 -14.27 -1.80
C GLU A 80 8.61 -14.27 -1.16
N ASN A 81 7.61 -13.64 -1.80
CA ASN A 81 6.29 -13.43 -1.20
C ASN A 81 5.23 -14.38 -1.78
N LYS A 82 4.30 -14.80 -0.92
CA LYS A 82 3.02 -15.39 -1.34
C LYS A 82 2.09 -14.27 -1.75
N CYS A 83 1.46 -14.41 -2.90
CA CYS A 83 0.56 -13.39 -3.45
C CYS A 83 -0.69 -14.01 -4.07
N ILE A 84 -1.77 -13.23 -4.12
CA ILE A 84 -2.96 -13.56 -4.90
C ILE A 84 -3.05 -12.66 -6.14
N PRO A 85 -3.30 -13.21 -7.35
CA PRO A 85 -3.51 -12.39 -8.55
C PRO A 85 -4.78 -11.55 -8.45
N TRP A 86 -4.72 -10.27 -8.82
CA TRP A 86 -5.89 -9.38 -8.87
C TRP A 86 -7.01 -9.94 -9.74
N LYS A 87 -6.66 -10.56 -10.87
CA LYS A 87 -7.63 -11.19 -11.78
C LYS A 87 -8.51 -12.23 -11.07
N SER A 88 -7.97 -12.93 -10.07
CA SER A 88 -8.71 -13.91 -9.28
C SER A 88 -9.73 -13.26 -8.33
N LEU A 89 -9.47 -12.03 -7.88
CA LEU A 89 -10.32 -11.28 -6.95
C LEU A 89 -11.36 -10.41 -7.65
N ARG A 90 -11.05 -9.87 -8.83
CA ARG A 90 -11.91 -8.92 -9.56
C ARG A 90 -13.35 -9.41 -9.72
N GLY A 91 -13.53 -10.68 -10.10
CA GLY A 91 -14.86 -11.26 -10.29
C GLY A 91 -15.68 -11.34 -8.99
N GLN A 92 -15.01 -11.51 -7.84
CA GLN A 92 -15.67 -11.60 -6.55
C GLN A 92 -16.25 -10.25 -6.10
N ILE A 93 -15.59 -9.13 -6.41
CA ILE A 93 -16.09 -7.80 -6.02
C ILE A 93 -17.47 -7.52 -6.60
N LEU A 94 -17.69 -7.83 -7.88
CA LEU A 94 -18.96 -7.55 -8.53
C LEU A 94 -20.07 -8.46 -8.00
N ALA A 95 -19.75 -9.74 -7.79
CA ALA A 95 -20.72 -10.77 -7.44
C ALA A 95 -20.99 -10.95 -5.94
N HIS A 96 -20.17 -10.39 -5.03
CA HIS A 96 -20.35 -10.65 -3.60
C HIS A 96 -21.71 -10.13 -3.10
N PRO A 97 -22.50 -10.90 -2.33
CA PRO A 97 -23.78 -10.40 -1.80
C PRO A 97 -23.63 -9.39 -0.65
N ASP A 98 -22.41 -9.20 -0.13
CA ASP A 98 -22.12 -8.40 1.06
C ASP A 98 -21.35 -7.15 0.63
N THR A 99 -22.00 -5.99 0.75
CA THR A 99 -21.43 -4.69 0.40
C THR A 99 -20.15 -4.38 1.19
N LYS A 100 -20.06 -4.78 2.46
CA LYS A 100 -18.86 -4.58 3.27
C LYS A 100 -17.69 -5.35 2.68
N LYS A 101 -17.90 -6.62 2.30
CA LYS A 101 -16.86 -7.44 1.66
C LYS A 101 -16.40 -6.84 0.34
N LYS A 102 -17.30 -6.26 -0.45
CA LYS A 102 -16.90 -5.52 -1.66
C LYS A 102 -15.93 -4.38 -1.35
N VAL A 103 -16.25 -3.59 -0.32
CA VAL A 103 -15.39 -2.47 0.12
C VAL A 103 -14.05 -2.99 0.64
N ASP A 104 -14.03 -4.07 1.42
CA ASP A 104 -12.81 -4.67 1.95
C ASP A 104 -11.89 -5.17 0.82
N VAL A 105 -12.43 -5.90 -0.18
CA VAL A 105 -11.65 -6.37 -1.34
C VAL A 105 -11.19 -5.19 -2.22
N PHE A 106 -12.04 -4.17 -2.40
CA PHE A 106 -11.65 -2.96 -3.13
C PHE A 106 -10.49 -2.23 -2.41
N THR A 107 -10.60 -2.07 -1.09
CA THR A 107 -9.57 -1.48 -0.24
C THR A 107 -8.26 -2.28 -0.33
N LEU A 108 -8.34 -3.61 -0.22
CA LEU A 108 -7.20 -4.51 -0.41
C LEU A 108 -6.51 -4.28 -1.77
N SER A 109 -7.30 -4.00 -2.81
CA SER A 109 -6.80 -3.79 -4.17
C SER A 109 -6.13 -2.44 -4.36
N ILE A 110 -6.67 -1.38 -3.77
CA ILE A 110 -6.01 -0.07 -3.75
C ILE A 110 -4.67 -0.18 -3.02
N TYR A 111 -4.66 -0.75 -1.82
CA TYR A 111 -3.43 -0.90 -1.05
C TYR A 111 -2.42 -1.82 -1.74
N GLY A 112 -2.84 -2.97 -2.28
CA GLY A 112 -1.90 -3.95 -2.84
C GLY A 112 -1.46 -3.69 -4.28
N LEU A 113 -2.24 -2.98 -5.08
CA LEU A 113 -1.93 -2.74 -6.49
C LEU A 113 -1.44 -1.33 -6.78
N ILE A 114 -1.79 -0.36 -5.92
CA ILE A 114 -1.48 1.06 -6.15
C ILE A 114 -0.50 1.58 -5.10
N ILE A 115 -0.78 1.36 -3.81
CA ILE A 115 0.02 1.97 -2.74
C ILE A 115 1.29 1.14 -2.43
N PHE A 116 1.14 -0.18 -2.30
CA PHE A 116 2.24 -1.12 -1.97
C PHE A 116 2.46 -2.18 -3.06
N PRO A 117 2.65 -1.79 -4.34
CA PRO A 117 2.78 -2.77 -5.42
C PRO A 117 4.13 -3.50 -5.34
N LYS A 118 4.17 -4.70 -4.73
CA LYS A 118 5.38 -5.55 -4.75
C LYS A 118 5.53 -6.39 -6.00
N ALA A 119 4.41 -6.83 -6.58
CA ALA A 119 4.40 -7.66 -7.78
C ALA A 119 3.25 -7.22 -8.69
N LEU A 120 3.56 -6.89 -9.94
CA LEU A 120 2.60 -6.32 -10.88
C LEU A 120 1.34 -7.19 -10.98
N GLY A 121 0.17 -6.60 -10.69
CA GLY A 121 -1.11 -7.28 -10.76
C GLY A 121 -1.37 -8.34 -9.68
N HIS A 122 -0.58 -8.35 -8.60
CA HIS A 122 -0.70 -9.28 -7.49
C HIS A 122 -0.73 -8.52 -6.15
N ILE A 123 -1.40 -9.11 -5.17
CA ILE A 123 -1.49 -8.59 -3.81
C ILE A 123 -0.74 -9.55 -2.90
N ASP A 124 0.25 -9.05 -2.17
CA ASP A 124 1.08 -9.86 -1.26
C ASP A 124 0.55 -9.89 0.17
N GLU A 125 1.11 -10.80 0.96
CA GLU A 125 0.74 -11.03 2.36
C GLU A 125 0.81 -9.78 3.24
N ALA A 126 1.80 -8.89 3.04
CA ALA A 126 1.95 -7.71 3.90
C ALA A 126 0.76 -6.74 3.76
N VAL A 127 0.09 -6.73 2.62
CA VAL A 127 -1.11 -5.91 2.39
C VAL A 127 -2.29 -6.46 3.21
N THR A 128 -2.41 -7.78 3.32
CA THR A 128 -3.43 -8.39 4.19
C THR A 128 -3.14 -8.18 5.66
N ASP A 129 -1.86 -8.13 6.06
CA ASP A 129 -1.46 -7.74 7.41
C ASP A 129 -1.90 -6.31 7.73
N LEU A 130 -1.65 -5.37 6.81
CA LEU A 130 -2.07 -3.98 6.94
C LEU A 130 -3.59 -3.86 7.14
N LEU A 131 -4.40 -4.56 6.33
CA LEU A 131 -5.85 -4.51 6.46
C LEU A 131 -6.37 -5.13 7.78
N ASP A 132 -5.78 -6.24 8.26
CA ASP A 132 -6.18 -6.78 9.57
C ASP A 132 -5.85 -5.81 10.71
N GLN A 133 -4.82 -4.97 10.56
CA GLN A 133 -4.50 -3.92 11.54
C GLN A 133 -5.41 -2.70 11.43
N LEU A 134 -5.86 -2.34 10.21
CA LEU A 134 -6.87 -1.33 10.01
C LEU A 134 -8.18 -1.69 10.74
N ASP A 135 -8.60 -2.97 10.67
CA ASP A 135 -9.73 -3.49 11.46
C ASP A 135 -9.55 -3.27 12.97
N ARG A 136 -8.31 -3.28 13.46
CA ARG A 136 -7.94 -3.05 14.87
C ARG A 136 -7.73 -1.58 15.21
N ARG A 137 -8.12 -0.66 14.32
CA ARG A 137 -7.96 0.80 14.46
C ARG A 137 -6.50 1.24 14.61
N VAL A 138 -5.58 0.56 13.93
CA VAL A 138 -4.19 1.01 13.77
C VAL A 138 -4.12 1.96 12.57
N THR A 139 -3.39 3.06 12.69
CA THR A 139 -3.28 4.06 11.61
C THR A 139 -2.38 3.56 10.47
N PRO A 140 -2.82 3.65 9.20
CA PRO A 140 -1.98 3.32 8.06
C PRO A 140 -0.99 4.44 7.72
N VAL A 141 -1.15 5.64 8.31
CA VAL A 141 -0.39 6.84 7.94
C VAL A 141 1.12 6.61 7.96
N PRO A 142 1.72 6.06 9.04
CA PRO A 142 3.17 5.85 9.06
C PRO A 142 3.65 4.90 7.96
N VAL A 143 2.85 3.88 7.64
CA VAL A 143 3.17 2.88 6.62
C VAL A 143 3.03 3.46 5.20
N ILE A 144 2.02 4.29 4.95
CA ILE A 144 1.87 5.01 3.67
C ILE A 144 3.01 6.03 3.49
N LEU A 145 3.38 6.76 4.55
CA LEU A 145 4.48 7.72 4.52
C LEU A 145 5.81 7.03 4.21
N ALA A 146 6.12 5.92 4.91
CA ALA A 146 7.32 5.12 4.67
C ALA A 146 7.37 4.59 3.22
N GLU A 147 6.24 4.11 2.69
CA GLU A 147 6.16 3.65 1.30
C GLU A 147 6.32 4.77 0.29
N THR A 148 5.82 5.97 0.59
CA THR A 148 6.03 7.16 -0.24
C THR A 148 7.52 7.48 -0.32
N PHE A 149 8.22 7.52 0.82
CA PHE A 149 9.67 7.79 0.87
C PHE A 149 10.45 6.73 0.10
N ARG A 150 10.10 5.45 0.29
CA ARG A 150 10.70 4.32 -0.44
C ARG A 150 10.51 4.46 -1.94
N SER A 151 9.28 4.76 -2.37
CA SER A 151 8.91 4.90 -3.79
C SER A 151 9.62 6.08 -4.45
N LEU A 152 9.61 7.25 -3.81
CA LEU A 152 10.30 8.45 -4.31
C LEU A 152 11.82 8.23 -4.41
N SER A 153 12.41 7.57 -3.40
CA SER A 153 13.84 7.24 -3.41
C SER A 153 14.19 6.26 -4.53
N ALA A 154 13.36 5.25 -4.76
CA ALA A 154 13.53 4.31 -5.88
C ALA A 154 13.40 5.04 -7.23
N CYS A 155 12.40 5.90 -7.40
CA CYS A 155 12.21 6.72 -8.59
C CYS A 155 13.42 7.62 -8.87
N ARG A 156 13.97 8.28 -7.84
CA ARG A 156 15.16 9.13 -7.99
C ARG A 156 16.40 8.32 -8.37
N ARG A 157 16.62 7.14 -7.77
CA ARG A 157 17.76 6.26 -8.08
C ARG A 157 17.71 5.70 -9.50
N MET A 158 16.52 5.34 -9.99
CA MET A 158 16.35 4.92 -11.39
C MET A 158 16.47 6.10 -12.38
N GLY A 159 16.59 7.33 -11.89
CA GLY A 159 16.59 8.59 -12.62
C GLY A 159 17.96 9.16 -12.96
N GLU A 160 18.98 8.34 -13.28
CA GLU A 160 20.25 8.81 -13.88
C GLU A 160 20.10 9.48 -15.27
N GLY A 161 18.88 9.77 -15.72
CA GLY A 161 18.61 10.60 -16.88
C GLY A 161 18.05 11.96 -16.46
N ARG A 162 18.81 13.03 -16.71
CA ARG A 162 18.26 14.38 -16.88
C ARG A 162 17.08 14.27 -17.87
N PHE A 163 15.85 14.40 -17.39
CA PHE A 163 14.69 14.58 -18.27
C PHE A 163 14.67 16.05 -18.69
N ILE A 164 15.34 16.35 -19.80
CA ILE A 164 15.07 17.57 -20.55
C ILE A 164 13.62 17.45 -21.03
N GLY A 165 12.76 18.35 -20.56
CA GLY A 165 11.38 18.44 -21.02
C GLY A 165 11.34 18.69 -22.52
N CYS A 166 10.36 18.13 -23.22
CA CYS A 166 10.06 18.58 -24.58
C CYS A 166 9.35 19.92 -24.52
N ALA A 167 9.77 20.82 -25.42
CA ALA A 167 8.93 21.91 -25.92
C ALA A 167 7.66 21.38 -26.59
#